data_AF-A0A2N3IB47-F1
#
_entry.id   AF-A0A2N3IB47-F1
#
_cell.length_a   1.000
_cell.length_b   1.000
_cell.length_c   1.000
_cell.angle_alpha   90.00
_cell.angle_beta   90.00
_cell.angle_gamma   90.00
#
_symmetry.space_group_name_H-M   'P 1'
#
loop_
_entity.id
_entity.type
_entity.pdbx_description
1 polymer ?
#
loop_
_entity_poly.entity_id
_entity_poly.type
_entity_poly.pdbx_seq_one_letter_code
_entity_poly.pdbx_strand_id
1 'polypeptide(L)'
;MKKTLLFLSLILFCGVSIAQEIFAPAFKMTKEPLLRPKIYIEPAAVSGDDIPFDIDTLLKSKFESGNWINSPRGKGLRIEKHWRDMKIYSLATSKEEADVILQPRLNYTAKSEKIDTWLHEFKGRGGVKIPFKEVRATNSLDVNIVLDLKYKDKSTSSDTISYETKSVLKKGKKLISLEEMNEKLVKQIGSQLYYLQHFAECDMICYRFPKLKIKDKELKNDIKTIQTLLNEARLSDVANIYRKIIDKEPSPEAHLCLGICYELAGDIKKAEAEFKHKIDFHIKTRMKSNNQIYDYFQSIGITLKGVEI
;
A
#
# COMPACT_ATOMS: atom_id res chain seq x y z
N MET A 1 3.62 -11.09 55.88
CA MET A 1 2.46 -10.58 55.12
C MET A 1 2.50 -9.09 54.76
N LYS A 2 3.05 -8.17 55.56
CA LYS A 2 3.03 -6.71 55.22
C LYS A 2 3.92 -6.28 54.03
N LYS A 3 4.93 -7.05 53.65
CA LYS A 3 5.82 -6.73 52.49
C LYS A 3 5.20 -7.08 51.13
N THR A 4 4.26 -8.02 51.06
CA THR A 4 3.59 -8.42 49.81
C THR A 4 2.49 -7.42 49.40
N LEU A 5 1.87 -6.75 50.38
CA LEU A 5 0.85 -5.72 50.12
C LEU A 5 1.45 -4.44 49.54
N LEU A 6 2.71 -4.13 49.86
CA LEU A 6 3.43 -2.95 49.35
C LEU A 6 3.86 -3.12 47.88
N PHE A 7 4.08 -4.37 47.43
CA PHE A 7 4.46 -4.65 46.05
C PHE A 7 3.25 -4.62 45.10
N LEU A 8 2.08 -5.06 45.57
CA LEU A 8 0.81 -4.93 44.85
C LEU A 8 0.33 -3.47 44.76
N SER A 9 0.56 -2.64 45.79
CA SER A 9 0.26 -1.22 45.70
C SER A 9 1.22 -0.45 44.79
N LEU A 10 2.49 -0.85 44.68
CA LEU A 10 3.45 -0.23 43.75
C LEU A 10 3.13 -0.56 42.27
N ILE A 11 2.64 -1.77 41.99
CA ILE A 11 2.18 -2.16 40.64
C ILE A 11 0.85 -1.44 40.28
N LEU A 12 0.01 -1.14 41.29
CA LEU A 12 -1.20 -0.32 41.12
C LEU A 12 -0.91 1.19 41.03
N PHE A 13 0.26 1.67 41.48
CA PHE A 13 0.70 3.07 41.41
C PHE A 13 1.73 3.37 40.32
N CYS A 14 2.10 2.38 39.48
CA CYS A 14 2.56 2.63 38.11
C CYS A 14 1.39 3.19 37.30
N GLY A 15 0.92 4.37 37.70
CA GLY A 15 -0.30 4.97 37.23
C GLY A 15 -0.20 5.18 35.73
N VAL A 16 -1.00 4.40 34.98
CA VAL A 16 -1.85 4.77 33.83
C VAL A 16 -1.36 5.97 32.98
N SER A 17 -0.06 6.06 32.79
CA SER A 17 0.65 7.16 32.13
C SER A 17 1.42 6.61 30.93
N ILE A 18 0.91 5.53 30.36
CA ILE A 18 1.44 5.00 29.12
C ILE A 18 0.99 6.01 28.06
N ALA A 19 1.96 6.64 27.38
CA ALA A 19 1.66 7.40 26.18
C ALA A 19 0.81 6.52 25.26
N GLN A 20 -0.36 7.00 24.85
CA GLN A 20 -1.24 6.21 24.00
C GLN A 20 -0.63 6.21 22.61
N GLU A 21 -0.27 5.03 22.13
CA GLU A 21 0.35 4.82 20.82
C GLU A 21 -0.67 4.14 19.91
N ILE A 22 -0.84 4.69 18.71
CA ILE A 22 -1.72 4.13 17.70
C ILE A 22 -0.98 4.02 16.38
N PHE A 23 -0.93 2.80 15.86
CA PHE A 23 -0.45 2.56 14.51
C PHE A 23 -1.57 2.83 13.53
N ALA A 24 -1.34 3.77 12.64
CA ALA A 24 -2.30 4.17 11.64
C ALA A 24 -1.60 4.54 10.31
N PRO A 25 -2.21 4.29 9.15
CA PRO A 25 -1.58 4.56 7.87
C PRO A 25 -1.42 6.07 7.61
N ALA A 26 -0.19 6.48 7.30
CA ALA A 26 0.14 7.73 6.64
C ALA A 26 0.27 7.50 5.14
N PHE A 27 -0.10 8.53 4.38
CA PHE A 27 -0.06 8.47 2.93
C PHE A 27 0.90 9.50 2.41
N LYS A 28 1.64 9.13 1.38
CA LYS A 28 2.57 10.00 0.67
C LYS A 28 2.38 9.80 -0.82
N MET A 29 2.20 10.90 -1.55
CA MET A 29 2.20 10.83 -3.01
C MET A 29 3.60 10.49 -3.50
N THR A 30 3.70 9.46 -4.32
CA THR A 30 4.96 9.04 -4.95
C THR A 30 5.13 9.63 -6.34
N LYS A 31 4.00 9.86 -7.01
CA LYS A 31 3.91 10.44 -8.35
C LYS A 31 2.70 11.36 -8.41
N GLU A 32 2.74 12.37 -9.27
CA GLU A 32 1.55 13.12 -9.64
C GLU A 32 0.60 12.15 -10.36
N PRO A 33 -0.56 11.83 -9.77
CA PRO A 33 -1.50 10.90 -10.37
C PRO A 33 -2.23 11.61 -11.50
N LEU A 34 -2.64 10.81 -12.46
CA LEU A 34 -3.44 11.28 -13.57
C LEU A 34 -4.83 11.65 -13.05
N LEU A 35 -5.25 12.88 -13.34
CA LEU A 35 -6.48 13.47 -12.80
C LEU A 35 -7.71 12.81 -13.40
N ARG A 36 -8.41 11.94 -12.65
CA ARG A 36 -9.69 11.33 -13.07
C ARG A 36 -9.79 10.95 -14.54
N PRO A 37 -8.72 10.40 -15.16
CA PRO A 37 -8.77 10.22 -16.58
C PRO A 37 -9.88 9.23 -16.89
N LYS A 38 -10.67 9.55 -17.91
CA LYS A 38 -11.27 8.48 -18.69
C LYS A 38 -10.11 7.76 -19.37
N ILE A 39 -9.81 6.54 -18.90
CA ILE A 39 -8.74 5.72 -19.46
C ILE A 39 -9.34 4.84 -20.55
N TYR A 40 -8.86 5.01 -21.78
CA TYR A 40 -9.12 4.06 -22.85
C TYR A 40 -7.94 3.11 -22.97
N ILE A 41 -8.22 1.81 -22.92
CA ILE A 41 -7.20 0.76 -23.08
C ILE A 41 -7.28 0.28 -24.53
N GLU A 42 -6.27 0.59 -25.33
CA GLU A 42 -6.14 0.05 -26.68
C GLU A 42 -5.80 -1.45 -26.64
N PRO A 43 -6.18 -2.22 -27.68
CA PRO A 43 -5.76 -3.60 -27.82
C PRO A 43 -4.23 -3.72 -27.75
N ALA A 44 -3.73 -4.70 -27.01
CA ALA A 44 -2.30 -4.90 -26.85
C ALA A 44 -1.64 -5.27 -28.19
N ALA A 45 -0.56 -4.58 -28.51
CA ALA A 45 0.34 -5.02 -29.56
C ALA A 45 1.19 -6.18 -29.02
N VAL A 46 0.96 -7.37 -29.54
CA VAL A 46 1.64 -8.60 -29.14
C VAL A 46 2.77 -8.93 -30.12
N SER A 47 3.94 -9.27 -29.59
CA SER A 47 5.04 -9.87 -30.34
C SER A 47 5.62 -11.09 -29.61
N GLY A 48 6.22 -12.01 -30.36
CA GLY A 48 6.88 -13.20 -29.81
C GLY A 48 6.07 -14.48 -30.03
N ASP A 49 6.13 -15.39 -29.06
CA ASP A 49 5.42 -16.67 -29.11
C ASP A 49 3.92 -16.52 -28.78
N ASP A 50 3.13 -17.57 -29.03
CA ASP A 50 1.71 -17.60 -28.69
C ASP A 50 1.50 -17.38 -27.18
N ILE A 51 0.79 -16.31 -26.82
CA ILE A 51 0.52 -15.98 -25.42
C ILE A 51 -0.64 -16.84 -24.91
N PRO A 52 -0.47 -17.55 -23.77
CA PRO A 52 -1.49 -18.42 -23.22
C PRO A 52 -2.53 -17.68 -22.34
N PHE A 53 -2.58 -16.35 -22.43
CA PHE A 53 -3.52 -15.52 -21.66
C PHE A 53 -3.91 -14.27 -22.44
N ASP A 54 -5.12 -13.79 -22.18
CA ASP A 54 -5.65 -12.56 -22.76
C ASP A 54 -5.20 -11.36 -21.90
N ILE A 55 -4.18 -10.63 -22.38
CA ILE A 55 -3.65 -9.45 -21.70
C ILE A 55 -4.66 -8.30 -21.66
N ASP A 56 -5.53 -8.15 -22.68
CA ASP A 56 -6.52 -7.08 -22.74
C ASP A 56 -7.59 -7.29 -21.67
N THR A 57 -8.08 -8.53 -21.54
CA THR A 57 -9.02 -8.92 -20.48
C THR A 57 -8.39 -8.75 -19.09
N LEU A 58 -7.11 -9.14 -18.92
CA LEU A 58 -6.40 -8.96 -17.65
C LEU A 58 -6.28 -7.48 -17.28
N LEU A 59 -5.86 -6.62 -18.21
CA LEU A 59 -5.72 -5.19 -18.01
C LEU A 59 -7.09 -4.56 -17.67
N LYS A 60 -8.12 -4.81 -18.47
CA LYS A 60 -9.48 -4.30 -18.21
C LYS A 60 -9.98 -4.72 -16.84
N SER A 61 -9.91 -6.01 -16.52
CA SER A 61 -10.33 -6.53 -15.21
C SER A 61 -9.60 -5.84 -14.06
N LYS A 62 -8.28 -5.65 -14.17
CA LYS A 62 -7.51 -4.96 -13.13
C LYS A 62 -7.90 -3.50 -13.02
N PHE A 63 -8.10 -2.80 -14.14
CA PHE A 63 -8.48 -1.41 -14.12
C PHE A 63 -9.93 -1.19 -13.63
N GLU A 64 -10.84 -2.12 -13.89
CA GLU A 64 -12.22 -2.13 -13.38
C GLU A 64 -12.31 -2.45 -11.88
N SER A 65 -11.48 -3.41 -11.43
CA SER A 65 -11.51 -3.91 -10.04
C SER A 65 -11.16 -2.87 -8.99
N GLY A 66 -10.44 -1.82 -9.39
CA GLY A 66 -10.41 -0.57 -8.64
C GLY A 66 -9.91 -0.66 -7.20
N ASN A 67 -8.93 -1.51 -6.90
CA ASN A 67 -8.42 -1.64 -5.54
C ASN A 67 -7.14 -0.78 -5.38
N TRP A 68 -7.29 0.42 -4.82
CA TRP A 68 -6.31 1.50 -5.00
C TRP A 68 -5.25 1.63 -3.92
N ILE A 69 -5.43 0.97 -2.77
CA ILE A 69 -4.50 1.11 -1.66
C ILE A 69 -4.29 -0.26 -1.04
N ASN A 70 -3.04 -0.70 -1.03
CA ASN A 70 -2.61 -1.78 -0.15
C ASN A 70 -2.69 -1.22 1.27
N SER A 71 -3.84 -1.36 1.92
CA SER A 71 -3.85 -1.20 3.36
C SER A 71 -3.00 -2.35 3.89
N PRO A 72 -1.92 -2.08 4.64
CA PRO A 72 -1.25 -3.15 5.36
C PRO A 72 -2.32 -3.91 6.15
N ARG A 73 -2.42 -5.23 5.90
CA ARG A 73 -3.25 -6.14 6.69
C ARG A 73 -2.59 -6.25 8.06
N GLY A 74 -2.84 -5.28 8.94
CA GLY A 74 -2.18 -5.15 10.23
C GLY A 74 -3.16 -4.90 11.37
N LYS A 75 -2.72 -5.24 12.58
CA LYS A 75 -3.39 -4.86 13.83
C LYS A 75 -3.17 -3.37 14.05
N GLY A 76 -4.04 -2.52 13.53
CA GLY A 76 -3.98 -1.07 13.67
C GLY A 76 -5.38 -0.46 13.60
N LEU A 77 -5.49 0.79 14.03
CA LEU A 77 -6.74 1.53 13.90
C LEU A 77 -7.13 1.58 12.42
N ARG A 78 -8.29 1.02 12.06
CA ARG A 78 -8.82 1.17 10.71
C ARG A 78 -9.23 2.63 10.58
N ILE A 79 -8.33 3.43 10.01
CA ILE A 79 -8.67 4.80 9.68
C ILE A 79 -9.86 4.75 8.70
N GLU A 80 -10.83 5.64 8.83
CA GLU A 80 -11.89 5.88 7.84
C GLU A 80 -11.49 7.06 6.95
N LYS A 81 -10.59 6.81 5.98
CA LYS A 81 -10.32 7.83 4.94
C LYS A 81 -11.19 7.47 3.76
N HIS A 82 -12.33 8.14 3.62
CA HIS A 82 -13.32 7.87 2.58
C HIS A 82 -12.74 7.87 1.17
N TRP A 83 -11.70 8.67 0.93
CA TRP A 83 -11.03 8.74 -0.36
C TRP A 83 -10.24 7.49 -0.75
N ARG A 84 -9.96 6.59 0.18
CA ARG A 84 -9.24 5.34 -0.12
C ARG A 84 -10.04 4.38 -0.99
N ASP A 85 -11.36 4.43 -0.84
CA ASP A 85 -12.27 3.57 -1.57
C ASP A 85 -12.85 4.28 -2.81
N MET A 86 -12.41 5.52 -3.09
CA MET A 86 -12.88 6.28 -4.25
C MET A 86 -12.18 5.81 -5.52
N LYS A 87 -12.96 5.58 -6.59
CA LYS A 87 -12.42 5.40 -7.92
C LYS A 87 -11.82 6.73 -8.40
N ILE A 88 -10.50 6.75 -8.57
CA ILE A 88 -9.77 7.94 -9.03
C ILE A 88 -9.67 8.06 -10.55
N TYR A 89 -10.22 7.12 -11.30
CA TYR A 89 -10.40 7.19 -12.75
C TYR A 89 -11.63 6.38 -13.17
N SER A 90 -12.01 6.47 -14.44
CA SER A 90 -13.04 5.61 -15.05
C SER A 90 -12.53 5.05 -16.38
N LEU A 91 -13.08 3.92 -16.82
CA LEU A 91 -12.78 3.44 -18.16
C LEU A 91 -13.60 4.23 -19.19
N ALA A 92 -12.93 4.69 -20.24
CA ALA A 92 -13.58 5.29 -21.40
C ALA A 92 -14.14 4.19 -22.30
N THR A 93 -15.30 4.43 -22.91
CA THR A 93 -15.89 3.55 -23.92
C THR A 93 -15.25 3.74 -25.29
N SER A 94 -14.66 4.91 -25.54
CA SER A 94 -14.06 5.32 -26.81
C SER A 94 -12.76 6.10 -26.57
N LYS A 95 -11.95 6.21 -27.63
CA LYS A 95 -10.67 6.93 -27.61
C LYS A 95 -10.87 8.44 -27.50
N GLU A 96 -11.95 8.96 -28.07
CA GLU A 96 -12.30 10.37 -28.14
C GLU A 96 -12.73 10.91 -26.77
N GLU A 97 -13.33 10.06 -25.95
CA GLU A 97 -13.70 10.39 -24.57
C GLU A 97 -12.54 10.31 -23.59
N ALA A 98 -11.42 9.73 -24.00
CA ALA A 98 -10.31 9.41 -23.11
C ALA A 98 -9.47 10.64 -22.80
N ASP A 99 -9.11 10.82 -21.54
CA ASP A 99 -8.06 11.75 -21.13
C ASP A 99 -6.67 11.09 -21.21
N VAL A 100 -6.66 9.75 -21.10
CA VAL A 100 -5.46 8.91 -21.18
C VAL A 100 -5.75 7.73 -22.06
N ILE A 101 -4.89 7.52 -23.06
CA ILE A 101 -4.89 6.31 -23.88
C ILE A 101 -3.73 5.43 -23.41
N LEU A 102 -4.06 4.26 -22.90
CA LEU A 102 -3.11 3.22 -22.52
C LEU A 102 -2.88 2.30 -23.71
N GLN A 103 -1.65 2.22 -24.21
CA GLN A 103 -1.24 1.37 -25.32
C GLN A 103 -0.28 0.29 -24.82
N PRO A 104 -0.80 -0.90 -24.46
CA PRO A 104 0.05 -2.00 -24.01
C PRO A 104 0.82 -2.61 -25.19
N ARG A 105 2.10 -2.85 -24.99
CA ARG A 105 2.96 -3.63 -25.88
C ARG A 105 3.53 -4.80 -25.11
N LEU A 106 3.28 -6.01 -25.56
CA LEU A 106 3.69 -7.23 -24.87
C LEU A 106 4.64 -8.04 -25.77
N ASN A 107 5.83 -8.31 -25.26
CA ASN A 107 6.75 -9.27 -25.82
C ASN A 107 6.79 -10.52 -24.92
N TYR A 108 6.44 -11.67 -25.49
CA TYR A 108 6.38 -12.96 -24.79
C TYR A 108 7.31 -13.97 -25.45
N THR A 109 8.14 -14.64 -24.65
CA THR A 109 8.98 -15.74 -25.15
C THR A 109 8.94 -16.91 -24.20
N ALA A 110 8.60 -18.08 -24.72
CA ALA A 110 8.59 -19.34 -23.98
C ALA A 110 9.48 -20.35 -24.70
N LYS A 111 10.49 -20.85 -23.98
CA LYS A 111 11.42 -21.86 -24.52
C LYS A 111 11.37 -23.12 -23.68
N SER A 112 11.33 -24.26 -24.35
CA SER A 112 11.58 -25.56 -23.75
C SER A 112 12.78 -26.18 -24.43
N GLU A 113 13.86 -26.34 -23.70
CA GLU A 113 15.12 -26.86 -24.19
C GLU A 113 15.44 -28.17 -23.47
N LYS A 114 15.81 -29.19 -24.24
CA LYS A 114 16.30 -30.46 -23.71
C LYS A 114 17.68 -30.74 -24.29
N ILE A 115 18.68 -30.75 -23.42
CA ILE A 115 20.08 -30.97 -23.76
C ILE A 115 20.51 -32.29 -23.15
N ASP A 116 20.96 -33.18 -24.01
CA ASP A 116 21.51 -34.48 -23.63
C ASP A 116 23.04 -34.40 -23.69
N THR A 117 23.69 -34.39 -22.53
CA THR A 117 25.16 -34.29 -22.43
C THR A 117 25.75 -35.63 -22.00
N TRP A 118 26.70 -36.14 -22.79
CA TRP A 118 27.51 -37.28 -22.39
C TRP A 118 28.68 -36.81 -21.52
N LEU A 119 28.72 -37.31 -20.29
CA LEU A 119 29.77 -37.03 -19.32
C LEU A 119 30.53 -38.33 -18.99
N HIS A 120 31.71 -38.18 -18.41
CA HIS A 120 32.54 -39.30 -17.99
C HIS A 120 32.91 -39.12 -16.53
N GLU A 121 32.61 -40.11 -15.69
CA GLU A 121 33.06 -40.14 -14.30
C GLU A 121 34.34 -40.99 -14.19
N PHE A 122 35.31 -40.50 -13.39
CA PHE A 122 36.53 -41.24 -13.09
C PHE A 122 36.42 -41.86 -11.70
N LYS A 123 36.62 -43.18 -11.61
CA LYS A 123 36.82 -43.85 -10.32
C LYS A 123 38.30 -43.85 -9.95
N GLY A 124 38.76 -42.79 -9.27
CA GLY A 124 40.13 -42.69 -8.73
C GLY A 124 41.23 -42.32 -9.74
N ARG A 125 42.47 -42.13 -9.28
CA ARG A 125 43.63 -41.87 -10.14
C ARG A 125 43.95 -43.13 -10.96
N GLY A 126 43.68 -43.08 -12.27
CA GLY A 126 43.90 -44.19 -13.20
C GLY A 126 42.68 -45.08 -13.49
N GLY A 127 41.49 -44.72 -12.99
CA GLY A 127 40.26 -45.49 -13.22
C GLY A 127 39.73 -45.42 -14.65
N VAL A 128 39.02 -46.48 -15.06
CA VAL A 128 38.28 -46.53 -16.33
C VAL A 128 37.22 -45.43 -16.35
N LYS A 129 37.15 -44.67 -17.45
CA LYS A 129 36.11 -43.67 -17.68
C LYS A 129 34.77 -44.38 -17.83
N ILE A 130 33.83 -44.12 -16.93
CA ILE A 130 32.47 -44.64 -17.03
C ILE A 130 31.62 -43.55 -17.71
N PRO A 131 31.15 -43.75 -18.96
CA PRO A 131 30.27 -42.80 -19.60
C PRO A 131 28.91 -42.81 -18.89
N PHE A 132 28.36 -41.64 -18.63
CA PHE A 132 26.98 -41.48 -18.18
C PHE A 132 26.32 -40.34 -18.94
N LYS A 133 25.01 -40.44 -19.12
CA LYS A 133 24.20 -39.44 -19.81
C LYS A 133 23.52 -38.54 -18.79
N GLU A 134 23.82 -37.25 -18.84
CA GLU A 134 23.09 -36.24 -18.08
C GLU A 134 22.04 -35.60 -19.00
N VAL A 135 20.77 -35.73 -18.65
CA VAL A 135 19.68 -35.04 -19.35
C VAL A 135 19.35 -33.77 -18.58
N ARG A 136 19.55 -32.63 -19.22
CA ARG A 136 19.12 -31.33 -18.70
C ARG A 136 17.92 -30.86 -19.50
N ALA A 137 16.82 -30.60 -18.82
CA ALA A 137 15.66 -29.98 -19.42
C ALA A 137 15.42 -28.65 -18.73
N THR A 138 15.21 -27.61 -19.53
CA THR A 138 14.99 -26.24 -19.06
C THR A 138 13.74 -25.70 -19.73
N ASN A 139 12.81 -25.21 -18.93
CA ASN A 139 11.72 -24.36 -19.40
C ASN A 139 12.05 -22.93 -18.98
N SER A 140 11.99 -21.99 -19.90
CA SER A 140 12.15 -20.56 -19.61
C SER A 140 10.98 -19.77 -20.16
N LEU A 141 10.62 -18.73 -19.43
CA LEU A 141 9.60 -17.77 -19.80
C LEU A 141 10.16 -16.39 -19.55
N ASP A 142 10.02 -15.52 -20.54
CA ASP A 142 10.38 -14.11 -20.49
C ASP A 142 9.18 -13.29 -21.00
N VAL A 143 8.80 -12.29 -20.21
CA VAL A 143 7.71 -11.37 -20.50
C VAL A 143 8.18 -9.97 -20.26
N ASN A 144 7.96 -9.11 -21.26
CA ASN A 144 8.12 -7.67 -21.14
C ASN A 144 6.83 -6.99 -21.59
N ILE A 145 6.17 -6.26 -20.69
CA ILE A 145 5.00 -5.45 -20.98
C ILE A 145 5.39 -3.99 -20.82
N VAL A 146 5.36 -3.24 -21.92
CA VAL A 146 5.51 -1.79 -21.92
C VAL A 146 4.12 -1.17 -21.97
N LEU A 147 3.83 -0.28 -21.03
CA LEU A 147 2.57 0.43 -20.91
C LEU A 147 2.79 1.88 -21.31
N ASP A 148 2.56 2.20 -22.58
CA ASP A 148 2.68 3.58 -23.05
C ASP A 148 1.39 4.34 -22.71
N LEU A 149 1.53 5.47 -22.02
CA LEU A 149 0.44 6.36 -21.67
C LEU A 149 0.53 7.61 -22.54
N LYS A 150 -0.52 7.86 -23.32
CA LYS A 150 -0.69 9.09 -24.12
C LYS A 150 -1.75 9.97 -23.49
N TYR A 151 -1.36 11.19 -23.17
CA TYR A 151 -2.23 12.16 -22.51
C TYR A 151 -2.94 13.06 -23.53
N LYS A 152 -4.08 13.61 -23.12
CA LYS A 152 -4.86 14.58 -23.93
C LYS A 152 -4.07 15.83 -24.31
N ASP A 153 -3.14 16.26 -23.46
CA ASP A 153 -2.21 17.36 -23.74
C ASP A 153 -1.04 16.96 -24.67
N LYS A 154 -1.05 15.73 -25.19
CA LYS A 154 -0.05 15.10 -26.06
C LYS A 154 1.28 14.76 -25.37
N SER A 155 1.40 14.96 -24.07
CA SER A 155 2.53 14.41 -23.33
C SER A 155 2.47 12.88 -23.34
N THR A 156 3.58 12.23 -23.05
CA THR A 156 3.67 10.76 -23.01
C THR A 156 4.47 10.31 -21.80
N SER A 157 4.10 9.16 -21.25
CA SER A 157 4.87 8.44 -20.24
C SER A 157 4.86 6.95 -20.56
N SER A 158 5.76 6.18 -19.96
CA SER A 158 5.80 4.73 -20.13
C SER A 158 6.15 4.06 -18.81
N ASP A 159 5.51 2.94 -18.54
CA ASP A 159 5.92 2.03 -17.47
C ASP A 159 6.27 0.65 -18.05
N THR A 160 7.02 -0.17 -17.32
CA THR A 160 7.46 -1.48 -17.82
C THR A 160 7.37 -2.54 -16.74
N ILE A 161 6.68 -3.63 -17.06
CA ILE A 161 6.64 -4.84 -16.25
C ILE A 161 7.48 -5.90 -16.96
N SER A 162 8.60 -6.29 -16.34
CA SER A 162 9.46 -7.37 -16.82
C SER A 162 9.42 -8.55 -15.87
N TYR A 163 9.27 -9.75 -16.40
CA TYR A 163 9.31 -10.99 -15.63
C TYR A 163 10.04 -12.09 -16.39
N GLU A 164 11.12 -12.58 -15.81
CA GLU A 164 11.88 -13.72 -16.31
C GLU A 164 11.82 -14.85 -15.29
N THR A 165 11.51 -16.07 -15.75
CA THR A 165 11.55 -17.26 -14.89
C THR A 165 12.09 -18.46 -15.65
N LYS A 166 12.82 -19.31 -14.93
CA LYS A 166 13.48 -20.50 -15.46
C LYS A 166 13.26 -21.67 -14.51
N SER A 167 12.84 -22.80 -15.06
CA SER A 167 12.75 -24.08 -14.37
C SER A 167 13.71 -25.06 -15.00
N VAL A 168 14.61 -25.63 -14.20
CA VAL A 168 15.62 -26.60 -14.65
C VAL A 168 15.37 -27.92 -13.95
N LEU A 169 15.33 -29.01 -14.70
CA LEU A 169 15.25 -30.37 -14.17
C LEU A 169 16.53 -30.67 -13.39
N LYS A 170 16.40 -30.89 -12.08
CA LYS A 170 17.50 -31.24 -11.17
C LYS A 170 17.17 -32.53 -10.43
N LYS A 171 18.19 -33.26 -9.95
CA LYS A 171 17.98 -34.48 -9.15
C LYS A 171 17.08 -34.17 -7.95
N GLY A 172 15.96 -34.89 -7.83
CA GLY A 172 14.99 -34.70 -6.75
C GLY A 172 14.02 -33.53 -6.91
N LYS A 173 14.08 -32.77 -8.02
CA LYS A 173 13.14 -31.68 -8.33
C LYS A 173 12.44 -31.94 -9.66
N LYS A 174 11.14 -31.68 -9.72
CA LYS A 174 10.37 -31.76 -10.97
C LYS A 174 10.62 -30.52 -11.82
N LEU A 175 10.67 -30.71 -13.13
CA LEU A 175 10.61 -29.61 -14.09
C LEU A 175 9.20 -29.02 -14.04
N ILE A 176 9.10 -27.72 -13.80
CA ILE A 176 7.82 -27.01 -13.85
C ILE A 176 7.42 -26.87 -15.32
N SER A 177 6.19 -27.24 -15.67
CA SER A 177 5.70 -27.10 -17.05
C SER A 177 5.57 -25.62 -17.44
N LEU A 178 5.58 -25.32 -18.74
CA LEU A 178 5.32 -23.97 -19.24
C LEU A 178 3.93 -23.48 -18.81
N GLU A 179 2.92 -24.36 -18.79
CA GLU A 179 1.56 -24.04 -18.32
C GLU A 179 1.54 -23.56 -16.87
N GLU A 180 2.17 -24.29 -15.95
CA GLU A 180 2.23 -23.89 -14.53
C GLU A 180 3.05 -22.59 -14.35
N MET A 181 4.09 -22.38 -15.16
CA MET A 181 4.86 -21.13 -15.19
C MET A 181 4.00 -19.96 -15.67
N ASN A 182 3.13 -20.16 -16.67
CA ASN A 182 2.22 -19.16 -17.19
C ASN A 182 1.14 -18.76 -16.19
N GLU A 183 0.55 -19.70 -15.45
CA GLU A 183 -0.40 -19.36 -14.38
C GLU A 183 0.23 -18.49 -13.30
N LYS A 184 1.47 -18.81 -12.92
CA LYS A 184 2.25 -18.02 -11.96
C LYS A 184 2.55 -16.63 -12.51
N LEU A 185 2.95 -16.54 -13.78
CA LEU A 185 3.17 -15.28 -14.47
C LEU A 185 1.92 -14.39 -14.43
N VAL A 186 0.74 -14.89 -14.82
CA VAL A 186 -0.51 -14.09 -14.86
C VAL A 186 -0.82 -13.50 -13.48
N LYS A 187 -0.61 -14.27 -12.40
CA LYS A 187 -0.75 -13.78 -11.02
C LYS A 187 0.27 -12.69 -10.69
N GLN A 188 1.51 -12.82 -11.15
CA GLN A 188 2.57 -11.83 -10.93
C GLN A 188 2.31 -10.54 -11.72
N ILE A 189 1.99 -10.62 -13.01
CA ILE A 189 1.58 -9.47 -13.83
C ILE A 189 0.38 -8.79 -13.17
N GLY A 190 -0.65 -9.54 -12.79
CA GLY A 190 -1.83 -8.98 -12.14
C GLY A 190 -1.55 -8.32 -10.78
N SER A 191 -0.46 -8.70 -10.10
CA SER A 191 0.01 -8.03 -8.88
C SER A 191 0.85 -6.78 -9.19
N GLN A 192 1.68 -6.80 -10.25
CA GLN A 192 2.45 -5.64 -10.68
C GLN A 192 1.55 -4.55 -11.26
N LEU A 193 0.57 -4.91 -12.09
CA LEU A 193 -0.48 -4.00 -12.58
C LEU A 193 -1.25 -3.37 -11.41
N TYR A 194 -1.50 -4.15 -10.35
CA TYR A 194 -2.07 -3.62 -9.13
C TYR A 194 -1.18 -2.55 -8.51
N TYR A 195 0.15 -2.69 -8.47
CA TYR A 195 1.04 -1.64 -7.94
C TYR A 195 1.20 -0.40 -8.83
N LEU A 196 1.12 -0.54 -10.15
CA LEU A 196 1.17 0.60 -11.07
C LEU A 196 0.02 1.58 -10.86
N GLN A 197 -1.10 1.05 -10.40
CA GLN A 197 -2.30 1.75 -10.03
C GLN A 197 -2.13 2.58 -8.73
N HIS A 198 -1.16 2.27 -7.87
CA HIS A 198 -0.88 3.05 -6.66
C HIS A 198 -0.19 4.36 -7.00
N PHE A 199 -0.83 5.47 -6.65
CA PHE A 199 -0.25 6.81 -6.75
C PHE A 199 0.20 7.37 -5.39
N ALA A 200 -0.19 6.68 -4.32
CA ALA A 200 0.20 6.99 -2.96
C ALA A 200 0.80 5.74 -2.31
N GLU A 201 1.97 5.91 -1.72
CA GLU A 201 2.52 4.96 -0.75
C GLU A 201 1.76 5.10 0.56
N CYS A 202 1.61 3.96 1.24
CA CYS A 202 0.97 3.86 2.54
C CYS A 202 1.98 3.28 3.53
N ASP A 203 2.43 4.12 4.47
CA ASP A 203 3.32 3.71 5.56
C ASP A 203 2.53 3.62 6.86
N MET A 204 2.78 2.59 7.67
CA MET A 204 2.27 2.58 9.04
C MET A 204 3.10 3.52 9.90
N ILE A 205 2.46 4.55 10.44
CA ILE A 205 3.09 5.44 11.41
C ILE A 205 2.46 5.28 12.78
N CYS A 206 3.28 5.46 13.81
CA CYS A 206 2.82 5.49 15.20
C CYS A 206 2.45 6.93 15.57
N TYR A 207 1.17 7.17 15.81
CA TYR A 207 0.67 8.38 16.44
C TYR A 207 0.81 8.26 17.94
N ARG A 208 1.57 9.19 18.52
CA ARG A 208 1.76 9.28 19.97
C ARG A 208 0.90 10.41 20.51
N PHE A 209 -0.12 10.07 21.30
CA PHE A 209 -0.88 11.06 22.02
C PHE A 209 -0.07 11.50 23.25
N PRO A 210 0.30 12.80 23.36
CA PRO A 210 1.04 13.31 24.50
C PRO A 210 0.24 13.13 25.80
N LYS A 211 0.97 12.99 26.91
CA LYS A 211 0.34 12.85 28.23
C LYS A 211 -0.35 14.15 28.69
N LEU A 212 -1.66 14.01 28.93
CA LEU A 212 -2.56 14.90 29.66
C LEU A 212 -2.11 15.26 31.08
N LYS A 213 -1.66 16.49 31.38
CA LYS A 213 -1.51 16.98 32.78
C LYS A 213 -2.79 17.70 33.25
N ILE A 214 -3.85 16.94 33.47
CA ILE A 214 -5.16 17.49 33.87
C ILE A 214 -5.29 17.57 35.39
N LYS A 215 -5.90 18.65 35.90
CA LYS A 215 -6.19 18.81 37.34
C LYS A 215 -7.58 18.29 37.68
N ASP A 216 -8.57 18.63 36.87
CA ASP A 216 -9.97 18.26 37.01
C ASP A 216 -10.16 16.73 37.09
N LYS A 217 -10.96 16.29 38.08
CA LYS A 217 -11.16 14.87 38.37
C LYS A 217 -12.12 14.19 37.38
N GLU A 218 -13.09 14.94 36.85
CA GLU A 218 -14.05 14.45 35.86
C GLU A 218 -13.34 14.14 34.54
N LEU A 219 -12.56 15.10 34.03
CA LEU A 219 -11.75 14.96 32.82
C LEU A 219 -10.72 13.83 32.91
N LYS A 220 -10.17 13.56 34.11
CA LYS A 220 -9.30 12.39 34.33
C LYS A 220 -10.00 11.07 34.09
N ASN A 221 -11.30 10.98 34.36
CA ASN A 221 -12.06 9.76 34.06
C ASN A 221 -12.33 9.66 32.56
N ASP A 222 -12.65 10.78 31.89
CA ASP A 222 -12.82 10.82 30.44
C ASP A 222 -11.53 10.37 29.72
N ILE A 223 -10.34 10.81 30.14
CA ILE A 223 -9.07 10.37 29.54
C ILE A 223 -8.85 8.86 29.63
N LYS A 224 -9.37 8.19 30.68
CA LYS A 224 -9.22 6.74 30.82
C LYS A 224 -10.03 5.96 29.79
N THR A 225 -11.11 6.53 29.24
CA THR A 225 -11.94 5.86 28.24
C THR A 225 -11.37 6.01 26.83
N ILE A 226 -10.51 7.00 26.59
CA ILE A 226 -9.94 7.30 25.27
C ILE A 226 -9.28 6.08 24.63
N GLN A 227 -8.46 5.31 25.36
CA GLN A 227 -7.80 4.13 24.78
C GLN A 227 -8.81 3.08 24.30
N THR A 228 -9.90 2.86 25.05
CA THR A 228 -10.98 1.96 24.66
C THR A 228 -11.66 2.47 23.40
N LEU A 229 -12.04 3.74 23.37
CA LEU A 229 -12.68 4.37 22.20
C LEU A 229 -11.78 4.32 20.96
N LEU A 230 -10.48 4.52 21.12
CA LEU A 230 -9.50 4.40 20.04
C LEU A 230 -9.38 2.96 19.54
N ASN A 231 -9.41 1.96 20.43
CA ASN A 231 -9.44 0.54 20.03
C ASN A 231 -10.74 0.19 19.28
N GLU A 232 -11.85 0.86 19.60
CA GLU A 232 -13.15 0.73 18.94
C GLU A 232 -13.29 1.61 17.67
N ALA A 233 -12.25 2.35 17.29
CA ALA A 233 -12.25 3.30 16.19
C ALA A 233 -13.28 4.45 16.28
N ARG A 234 -13.73 4.79 17.49
CA ARG A 234 -14.69 5.87 17.78
C ARG A 234 -14.01 7.23 17.87
N LEU A 235 -13.43 7.68 16.74
CA LEU A 235 -12.63 8.93 16.68
C LEU A 235 -13.43 10.19 17.04
N SER A 236 -14.72 10.23 16.70
CA SER A 236 -15.61 11.36 17.04
C SER A 236 -15.73 11.56 18.55
N ASP A 237 -15.97 10.47 19.28
CA ASP A 237 -16.06 10.48 20.75
C ASP A 237 -14.74 10.89 21.41
N VAL A 238 -13.61 10.41 20.88
CA VAL A 238 -12.28 10.78 21.39
C VAL A 238 -12.03 12.28 21.22
N ALA A 239 -12.36 12.84 20.05
CA ALA A 239 -12.21 14.26 19.79
C ALA A 239 -13.19 15.13 20.61
N ASN A 240 -14.41 14.63 20.89
CA ASN A 240 -15.35 15.29 21.80
C ASN A 240 -14.73 15.42 23.21
N ILE A 241 -14.08 14.36 23.70
CA ILE A 241 -13.35 14.41 24.98
C ILE A 241 -12.23 15.45 24.93
N TYR A 242 -11.42 15.47 23.87
CA TYR A 242 -10.33 16.46 23.78
C TYR A 242 -10.85 17.90 23.64
N ARG A 243 -11.98 18.15 22.97
CA ARG A 243 -12.63 19.47 22.96
C ARG A 243 -13.06 19.89 24.37
N LYS A 244 -13.76 19.02 25.09
CA LYS A 244 -14.16 19.26 26.49
C LYS A 244 -12.94 19.58 27.38
N ILE A 245 -11.80 18.93 27.14
CA ILE A 245 -10.54 19.21 27.83
C ILE A 245 -10.00 20.60 27.44
N ILE A 246 -9.98 20.96 26.16
CA ILE A 246 -9.51 22.28 25.69
C ILE A 246 -10.38 23.40 26.28
N ASP A 247 -11.70 23.21 26.35
CA ASP A 247 -12.63 24.21 26.89
C ASP A 247 -12.41 24.48 28.39
N LYS A 248 -12.04 23.46 29.17
CA LYS A 248 -11.85 23.57 30.63
C LYS A 248 -10.41 23.85 31.04
N GLU A 249 -9.44 23.19 30.39
CA GLU A 249 -8.01 23.24 30.71
C GLU A 249 -7.17 23.28 29.41
N PRO A 250 -7.18 24.40 28.67
CA PRO A 250 -6.49 24.51 27.39
C PRO A 250 -4.99 24.30 27.55
N SER A 251 -4.41 23.48 26.68
CA SER A 251 -2.97 23.24 26.63
C SER A 251 -2.53 22.86 25.21
N PRO A 252 -1.29 23.18 24.81
CA PRO A 252 -0.74 22.77 23.52
C PRO A 252 -0.81 21.25 23.28
N GLU A 253 -0.68 20.44 24.34
CA GLU A 253 -0.81 19.00 24.26
C GLU A 253 -2.25 18.55 23.95
N ALA A 254 -3.26 19.23 24.50
CA ALA A 254 -4.66 18.90 24.23
C ALA A 254 -5.04 19.23 22.78
N HIS A 255 -4.60 20.39 22.28
CA HIS A 255 -4.73 20.75 20.86
C HIS A 255 -4.00 19.74 19.95
N LEU A 256 -2.79 19.31 20.32
CA LEU A 256 -2.07 18.26 19.58
C LEU A 256 -2.89 16.95 19.51
N CYS A 257 -3.47 16.50 20.61
CA CYS A 257 -4.33 15.32 20.62
C CYS A 257 -5.57 15.47 19.73
N LEU A 258 -6.24 16.63 19.76
CA LEU A 258 -7.39 16.91 18.91
C LEU A 258 -7.00 16.96 17.42
N GLY A 259 -5.86 17.59 17.10
CA GLY A 259 -5.30 17.61 15.75
C GLY A 259 -4.99 16.22 15.20
N ILE A 260 -4.48 15.30 16.04
CA ILE A 260 -4.31 13.89 15.66
C ILE A 260 -5.66 13.26 15.33
N CYS A 261 -6.72 13.52 16.11
CA CYS A 261 -8.04 12.97 15.84
C CYS A 261 -8.60 13.45 14.49
N TYR A 262 -8.50 14.75 14.18
CA TYR A 262 -8.90 15.30 12.88
C TYR A 262 -8.06 14.72 11.74
N GLU A 263 -6.75 14.56 11.93
CA GLU A 263 -5.87 13.97 10.92
C GLU A 263 -6.25 12.52 10.62
N LEU A 264 -6.50 11.73 11.66
CA LEU A 264 -6.95 10.35 11.54
C LEU A 264 -8.31 10.32 10.82
N ALA A 265 -9.25 11.19 11.14
CA ALA A 265 -10.52 11.29 10.42
C ALA A 265 -10.45 11.88 9.00
N GLY A 266 -9.26 12.31 8.56
CA GLY A 266 -9.05 12.90 7.24
C GLY A 266 -9.49 14.36 7.10
N ASP A 267 -9.84 15.04 8.18
CA ASP A 267 -10.10 16.49 8.20
C ASP A 267 -8.79 17.27 8.32
N ILE A 268 -8.04 17.29 7.20
CA ILE A 268 -6.68 17.83 7.14
C ILE A 268 -6.63 19.32 7.51
N LYS A 269 -7.65 20.10 7.17
CA LYS A 269 -7.69 21.54 7.46
C LYS A 269 -7.93 21.82 8.93
N LYS A 270 -8.84 21.10 9.60
CA LYS A 270 -8.99 21.21 11.06
C LYS A 270 -7.76 20.70 11.80
N ALA A 271 -7.17 19.58 11.35
CA ALA A 271 -5.92 19.07 11.92
C ALA A 271 -4.79 20.12 11.86
N GLU A 272 -4.62 20.78 10.72
CA GLU A 272 -3.64 21.86 10.55
C GLU A 272 -3.90 23.04 11.48
N ALA A 273 -5.16 23.43 11.68
CA ALA A 273 -5.52 24.50 12.62
C ALA A 273 -5.10 24.15 14.06
N GLU A 274 -5.40 22.93 14.52
CA GLU A 274 -5.03 22.47 15.87
C GLU A 274 -3.51 22.34 16.06
N PHE A 275 -2.78 21.88 15.04
CA PHE A 275 -1.33 21.74 15.10
C PHE A 275 -0.58 23.08 15.16
N LYS A 276 -1.21 24.22 14.84
CA LYS A 276 -0.60 25.54 15.02
C LYS A 276 -0.26 25.85 16.48
N HIS A 277 -0.97 25.24 17.43
CA HIS A 277 -0.71 25.39 18.86
C HIS A 277 0.53 24.62 19.34
N LYS A 278 1.01 23.65 18.56
CA LYS A 278 2.19 22.86 18.89
C LYS A 278 2.91 22.36 17.62
N ILE A 279 3.91 23.13 17.19
CA ILE A 279 4.66 22.83 15.97
C ILE A 279 5.83 21.89 16.31
N ASP A 280 5.82 20.71 15.68
CA ASP A 280 6.92 19.75 15.65
C ASP A 280 7.35 19.55 14.18
N PHE A 281 8.64 19.33 13.93
CA PHE A 281 9.17 19.02 12.61
C PHE A 281 8.48 17.81 11.96
N HIS A 282 8.19 16.76 12.74
CA HIS A 282 7.50 15.57 12.27
C HIS A 282 6.05 15.88 11.87
N ILE A 283 5.34 16.69 12.66
CA ILE A 283 3.98 17.14 12.33
C ILE A 283 4.01 17.97 11.04
N LYS A 284 4.94 18.93 10.94
CA LYS A 284 5.09 19.78 9.75
C LYS A 284 5.34 18.96 8.48
N THR A 285 6.26 17.99 8.56
CA THR A 285 6.60 17.12 7.42
C THR A 285 5.41 16.24 7.03
N ARG A 286 4.72 15.64 8.00
CA ARG A 286 3.54 14.81 7.76
C ARG A 286 2.36 15.59 7.18
N MET A 287 2.09 16.77 7.73
CA MET A 287 1.02 17.65 7.25
C MET A 287 1.29 18.21 5.87
N LYS A 288 2.56 18.46 5.51
CA LYS A 288 2.92 18.79 4.12
C LYS A 288 2.48 17.67 3.16
N SER A 289 2.78 16.41 3.47
CA SER A 289 2.36 15.27 2.63
C SER A 289 0.82 15.12 2.58
N ASN A 290 0.14 15.26 3.72
CA ASN A 290 -1.34 15.19 3.74
C ASN A 290 -1.98 16.34 2.97
N ASN A 291 -1.44 17.57 3.06
CA ASN A 291 -1.91 18.72 2.31
C ASN A 291 -1.68 18.53 0.80
N GLN A 292 -0.55 17.96 0.37
CA GLN A 292 -0.34 17.61 -1.03
C GLN A 292 -1.42 16.67 -1.56
N ILE A 293 -1.78 15.63 -0.79
CA ILE A 293 -2.87 14.71 -1.14
C ILE A 293 -4.23 15.44 -1.16
N TYR A 294 -4.50 16.27 -0.15
CA TYR A 294 -5.74 17.04 -0.06
C TYR A 294 -5.89 17.99 -1.24
N ASP A 295 -4.87 18.79 -1.53
CA ASP A 295 -4.85 19.77 -2.62
C ASP A 295 -4.96 19.05 -3.97
N TYR A 296 -4.31 17.90 -4.12
CA TYR A 296 -4.50 17.02 -5.27
C TYR A 296 -5.98 16.61 -5.44
N PHE A 297 -6.63 16.10 -4.38
CA PHE A 297 -8.04 15.73 -4.46
C PHE A 297 -8.95 16.91 -4.83
N GLN A 298 -8.71 18.10 -4.26
CA GLN A 298 -9.46 19.29 -4.63
C GLN A 298 -9.25 19.67 -6.10
N SER A 299 -8.02 19.56 -6.61
CA SER A 299 -7.71 19.87 -8.02
C SER A 299 -8.46 19.00 -9.02
N ILE A 300 -8.88 17.79 -8.62
CA ILE A 300 -9.67 16.85 -9.46
C ILE A 300 -11.17 16.90 -9.18
N GLY A 301 -11.63 17.92 -8.45
CA GLY A 301 -13.03 18.06 -8.07
C GLY A 301 -13.50 16.94 -7.13
N ILE A 302 -12.59 16.36 -6.34
CA ILE A 302 -12.93 15.50 -5.21
C ILE A 302 -12.96 16.36 -3.96
N THR A 303 -14.16 16.62 -3.46
CA THR A 303 -14.33 17.22 -2.14
C THR A 303 -14.17 16.14 -1.08
N LEU A 304 -13.05 16.18 -0.36
CA LEU A 304 -12.88 15.37 0.85
C LEU A 304 -13.79 15.93 1.94
N LYS A 305 -14.93 15.28 2.18
CA LYS A 305 -15.71 15.52 3.40
C LYS A 305 -14.96 14.83 4.53
N GLY A 306 -14.53 15.61 5.52
CA GLY A 306 -14.09 15.04 6.79
C GLY A 306 -15.24 14.25 7.42
N VAL A 307 -14.92 13.23 8.20
CA VAL A 307 -15.91 12.64 9.10
C VAL A 307 -16.40 13.75 10.01
N GLU A 308 -17.72 13.89 10.17
CA GLU A 308 -18.26 14.79 11.18
C GLU A 308 -17.85 14.27 12.55
N ILE A 309 -16.85 14.95 13.11
CA ILE A 309 -16.38 14.78 14.47
C ILE A 309 -16.97 15.89 15.32
#